data_AF-A0A502GDP5-F1
#
_entry.id   AF-A0A502GDP5-F1
#
_cell.length_a   1.000
_cell.length_b   1.000
_cell.length_c   1.000
_cell.angle_alpha   90.00
_cell.angle_beta   90.00
_cell.angle_gamma   90.00
#
_symmetry.space_group_name_H-M   'P 1'
#
loop_
_entity.id
_entity.type
_entity.pdbx_description
1 polymer ?
#
loop_
_entity_poly.entity_id
_entity_poly.type
_entity_poly.pdbx_seq_one_letter_code
_entity_poly.pdbx_strand_id
1 'polypeptide(L)'
;MQYDANKRSALVAYLLWFFLGTFGAHRFYAGRIASGVVQLLVTLVSMLLTFVLIGYAGLFLVGLWVLVDALLIPGMIRSYNNRLIASLGRQH
;
A
#
# COMPACT_ATOMS: atom_id res chain seq x y z
N MET A 1 21.67 -14.55 -4.89
CA MET A 1 22.10 -13.14 -4.71
C MET A 1 21.17 -12.47 -3.71
N GLN A 2 21.67 -11.66 -2.77
CA GLN A 2 20.84 -11.02 -1.72
C GLN A 2 19.71 -10.14 -2.27
N TYR A 3 19.85 -9.63 -3.49
CA TYR A 3 18.81 -8.89 -4.21
C TYR A 3 17.58 -9.75 -4.52
N ASP A 4 17.77 -10.96 -5.05
CA ASP A 4 16.65 -11.83 -5.47
C ASP A 4 15.78 -12.28 -4.31
N ALA A 5 16.37 -12.44 -3.11
CA ALA A 5 15.65 -12.81 -1.91
C ALA A 5 14.78 -11.67 -1.35
N ASN A 6 15.16 -10.41 -1.60
CA ASN A 6 14.52 -9.24 -0.99
C ASN A 6 13.68 -8.39 -1.96
N LYS A 7 13.73 -8.69 -3.26
CA LYS A 7 12.93 -7.98 -4.27
C LYS A 7 11.44 -8.18 -4.00
N ARG A 8 10.67 -7.10 -4.14
CA ARG A 8 9.21 -7.13 -4.00
C ARG A 8 8.57 -7.36 -5.36
N SER A 9 7.49 -8.16 -5.38
CA SER A 9 6.76 -8.49 -6.60
C SER A 9 5.51 -7.63 -6.74
N ALA A 10 5.30 -7.05 -7.92
CA ALA A 10 4.08 -6.31 -8.24
C ALA A 10 2.83 -7.20 -8.15
N LEU A 11 2.95 -8.48 -8.52
CA LEU A 11 1.84 -9.43 -8.41
C LEU A 11 1.37 -9.59 -6.95
N VAL A 12 2.31 -9.76 -6.02
CA VAL A 12 1.99 -9.87 -4.58
C VAL A 12 1.36 -8.57 -4.08
N ALA A 13 1.83 -7.41 -4.54
CA ALA A 13 1.23 -6.13 -4.20
C ALA A 13 -0.22 -6.00 -4.72
N TYR A 14 -0.52 -6.50 -5.94
CA TYR A 14 -1.88 -6.54 -6.46
C TYR A 14 -2.78 -7.53 -5.70
N LEU A 15 -2.25 -8.67 -5.27
CA LEU A 15 -3.00 -9.60 -4.42
C LEU A 15 -3.36 -8.95 -3.07
N LEU A 16 -2.39 -8.30 -2.42
CA LEU A 16 -2.64 -7.55 -1.19
C LEU A 16 -3.62 -6.40 -1.39
N TRP A 17 -3.56 -5.73 -2.53
CA TRP A 17 -4.50 -4.67 -2.90
C TRP A 17 -5.92 -5.20 -3.12
N PHE A 18 -6.07 -6.38 -3.74
CA PHE A 18 -7.39 -6.96 -3.98
C PHE A 18 -8.08 -7.41 -2.69
N PHE A 19 -7.34 -8.10 -1.80
CA PHE A 19 -7.93 -8.64 -0.57
C PHE A 19 -7.96 -7.65 0.59
N LEU A 20 -6.89 -6.86 0.77
CA LEU A 20 -6.69 -5.95 1.90
C LEU A 20 -6.46 -4.49 1.44
N GLY A 21 -6.94 -4.13 0.25
CA GLY A 21 -6.73 -2.82 -0.36
C GLY A 21 -7.21 -1.67 0.51
N THR A 22 -8.43 -1.78 1.05
CA THR A 22 -9.02 -0.75 1.94
C THR A 22 -8.24 -0.58 3.25
N PHE A 23 -7.57 -1.63 3.72
CA PHE A 23 -6.72 -1.61 4.92
C PHE A 23 -5.30 -1.10 4.65
N GLY A 24 -4.91 -0.90 3.38
CA GLY A 24 -3.59 -0.38 3.00
C GLY A 24 -2.44 -1.40 3.01
N ALA A 25 -2.74 -2.71 3.00
CA ALA A 25 -1.71 -3.76 3.07
C ALA A 25 -0.67 -3.70 1.94
N HIS A 26 -1.10 -3.36 0.73
CA HIS A 26 -0.22 -3.17 -0.43
C HIS A 26 0.79 -2.03 -0.23
N ARG A 27 0.43 -0.96 0.51
CA ARG A 27 1.34 0.14 0.85
C ARG A 27 2.40 -0.27 1.86
N PHE A 28 2.02 -1.10 2.85
CA PHE A 28 3.00 -1.67 3.79
C PHE A 28 4.02 -2.55 3.07
N TYR A 29 3.55 -3.42 2.16
CA TYR A 29 4.42 -4.28 1.35
C TYR A 29 5.36 -3.47 0.43
N ALA A 30 4.88 -2.35 -0.11
CA ALA A 30 5.69 -1.45 -0.93
C ALA A 30 6.66 -0.55 -0.14
N GLY A 31 6.75 -0.72 1.19
CA GLY A 31 7.63 0.04 2.07
C GLY A 31 7.15 1.47 2.37
N ARG A 32 5.86 1.79 2.12
CA ARG A 32 5.26 3.10 2.37
C ARG A 32 4.44 3.11 3.66
N ILE A 33 5.10 2.81 4.79
CA ILE A 33 4.46 2.59 6.10
C ILE A 33 3.59 3.78 6.51
N ALA A 34 4.11 5.00 6.51
CA ALA A 34 3.37 6.19 6.94
C ALA A 34 2.01 6.32 6.23
N SER A 35 2.04 6.19 4.90
CA SER A 35 0.84 6.33 4.08
C SER A 35 -0.10 5.11 4.17
N GLY A 36 0.41 3.93 4.54
CA GLY A 36 -0.40 2.77 4.87
C GLY A 36 -1.10 2.90 6.21
N VAL A 37 -0.42 3.45 7.23
CA VAL A 37 -1.02 3.76 8.54
C VAL A 37 -2.14 4.78 8.40
N VAL A 38 -1.92 5.85 7.63
CA VAL A 38 -2.97 6.86 7.36
C VAL A 38 -4.19 6.19 6.73
N GLN A 39 -3.99 5.36 5.71
CA GLN A 39 -5.09 4.67 5.07
C GLN A 39 -5.85 3.75 6.04
N LEU A 40 -5.12 2.98 6.86
CA LEU A 40 -5.73 2.13 7.88
C LEU A 40 -6.57 2.93 8.88
N LEU A 41 -6.04 4.04 9.41
CA LEU A 41 -6.76 4.89 10.35
C LEU A 41 -8.00 5.53 9.73
N VAL A 42 -7.90 6.05 8.50
CA VAL A 42 -9.05 6.61 7.78
C VAL A 42 -10.12 5.55 7.57
N THR A 43 -9.74 4.33 7.18
CA THR A 43 -10.69 3.22 7.01
C THR A 43 -11.36 2.83 8.32
N LEU A 44 -10.62 2.70 9.42
CA LEU A 44 -11.17 2.36 10.73
C LEU A 44 -12.11 3.44 11.28
N VAL A 45 -11.70 4.70 11.19
CA VAL A 45 -12.52 5.85 11.61
C VAL A 45 -13.78 5.94 10.76
N SER A 46 -13.67 5.78 9.44
CA SER A 46 -14.83 5.77 8.54
C SER A 46 -15.77 4.61 8.86
N MET A 47 -15.25 3.42 9.12
CA MET A 47 -16.02 2.25 9.50
C MET A 47 -16.79 2.46 10.82
N LEU A 48 -16.18 3.13 11.82
CA LEU A 48 -16.84 3.48 13.07
C LEU A 48 -17.91 4.57 12.88
N LEU A 49 -17.67 5.55 12.00
CA LEU A 49 -18.64 6.60 11.66
C LEU A 49 -19.82 6.07 10.82
N THR A 50 -19.69 4.90 10.19
CA THR A 50 -20.77 4.29 9.40
C THR A 50 -21.99 3.97 10.26
N PHE A 51 -21.81 3.69 11.57
CA PHE A 51 -22.92 3.52 12.52
C PHE A 51 -23.84 4.74 12.62
N VAL A 52 -23.36 5.93 12.26
CA VAL A 52 -24.10 7.21 12.28
C VAL A 52 -24.38 7.70 10.85
N LEU A 53 -24.28 6.83 9.83
CA LEU A 53 -24.47 7.12 8.40
C LEU A 53 -23.47 8.12 7.76
N ILE A 54 -22.60 8.77 8.54
CA ILE A 54 -21.60 9.72 8.02
C ILE A 54 -20.39 8.99 7.42
N GLY A 55 -20.07 7.79 7.92
CA GLY A 55 -18.90 7.01 7.52
C GLY A 55 -18.88 6.56 6.05
N TYR A 56 -20.03 6.50 5.38
CA TYR A 56 -20.12 6.11 3.97
C TYR A 56 -19.34 7.06 3.05
N ALA A 57 -19.31 8.36 3.36
CA ALA A 57 -18.51 9.33 2.59
C ALA A 57 -17.00 9.02 2.73
N GLY A 58 -16.55 8.68 3.93
CA GLY A 58 -15.15 8.30 4.18
C GLY A 58 -14.78 7.00 3.48
N LEU A 59 -15.64 5.99 3.53
CA LEU A 59 -15.43 4.73 2.81
C LEU A 59 -15.41 4.92 1.29
N PHE A 60 -16.25 5.81 0.75
CA PHE A 60 -16.23 6.16 -0.67
C PHE A 60 -14.89 6.81 -1.06
N LEU A 61 -14.39 7.76 -0.27
CA LEU A 61 -13.07 8.38 -0.50
C LEU A 61 -11.93 7.36 -0.43
N VAL A 62 -11.97 6.42 0.53
CA VAL A 62 -11.01 5.31 0.59
C VAL A 62 -11.12 4.42 -0.65
N GLY A 63 -12.33 4.15 -1.14
CA GLY A 63 -12.56 3.41 -2.38
C GLY A 63 -11.87 4.08 -3.58
N LEU A 64 -12.08 5.39 -3.76
CA LEU A 64 -11.39 6.16 -4.80
C LEU A 64 -9.87 6.13 -4.63
N TRP A 65 -9.39 6.26 -3.40
CA TRP A 65 -7.97 6.16 -3.08
C TRP A 65 -7.40 4.79 -3.50
N VAL A 66 -8.07 3.69 -3.13
CA VAL A 66 -7.66 2.33 -3.50
C VAL A 66 -7.64 2.15 -5.02
N LEU A 67 -8.58 2.73 -5.77
CA LEU A 67 -8.57 2.71 -7.23
C LEU A 67 -7.35 3.44 -7.82
N VAL A 68 -7.03 4.62 -7.29
CA VAL A 68 -5.81 5.36 -7.69
C VAL A 68 -4.56 4.55 -7.36
N ASP A 69 -4.55 3.85 -6.24
CA ASP A 69 -3.43 3.00 -5.85
C ASP A 69 -3.17 1.85 -6.82
N ALA A 70 -4.19 1.31 -7.47
CA ALA A 70 -4.04 0.27 -8.49
C ALA A 70 -3.08 0.72 -9.61
N LEU A 71 -3.10 2.01 -9.96
CA LEU A 71 -2.21 2.62 -10.95
C LEU A 71 -0.83 2.96 -10.38
N LEU A 72 -0.74 3.22 -9.07
CA LEU A 72 0.51 3.59 -8.39
C LEU A 72 1.37 2.38 -7.99
N ILE A 73 0.78 1.20 -7.79
CA ILE A 73 1.48 -0.04 -7.35
C ILE A 73 2.75 -0.32 -8.15
N PRO A 74 2.76 -0.32 -9.50
CA PRO A 74 3.98 -0.60 -10.27
C PRO A 74 5.10 0.38 -9.96
N GLY A 75 4.78 1.66 -9.80
CA GLY A 75 5.73 2.71 -9.45
C GLY A 75 6.28 2.55 -8.02
N MET A 76 5.43 2.16 -7.07
CA MET A 76 5.85 1.93 -5.69
C MET A 76 6.83 0.76 -5.58
N ILE A 77 6.53 -0.37 -6.24
CA ILE A 77 7.39 -1.55 -6.22
C ILE A 77 8.72 -1.29 -6.93
N ARG A 78 8.70 -0.59 -8.08
CA ARG A 78 9.93 -0.19 -8.78
C ARG A 78 10.80 0.71 -7.90
N SER A 79 10.19 1.69 -7.22
CA SER A 79 10.90 2.59 -6.30
C SER A 79 11.54 1.83 -5.12
N TYR A 80 10.84 0.84 -4.57
CA TYR A 80 11.38 -0.01 -3.50
C TYR A 80 12.57 -0.83 -3.98
N ASN A 81 12.41 -1.55 -5.11
CA ASN A 81 13.47 -2.40 -5.64
C ASN A 81 14.70 -1.59 -6.05
N ASN A 82 14.53 -0.39 -6.62
CA ASN A 82 15.66 0.50 -6.94
C ASN A 82 16.43 0.94 -5.69
N ARG A 83 15.72 1.27 -4.60
CA ARG A 83 16.36 1.59 -3.30
C ARG A 83 17.12 0.39 -2.73
N LEU A 84 16.57 -0.81 -2.86
CA LEU A 84 17.21 -2.05 -2.44
C LEU A 84 18.52 -2.29 -3.22
N ILE A 85 18.52 -2.08 -4.55
CA ILE A 85 19.73 -2.17 -5.37
C ILE A 85 20.77 -1.16 -4.88
N ALA A 86 20.37 0.11 -4.68
CA ALA A 86 21.28 1.16 -4.23
C ALA A 86 21.87 0.87 -2.83
N SER A 87 21.12 0.22 -1.93
CA SER A 87 21.65 -0.17 -0.62
C SER A 87 22.63 -1.33 -0.70
N LEU A 88 22.38 -2.32 -1.56
CA LEU A 88 23.26 -3.48 -1.74
C LEU A 88 24.54 -3.13 -2.50
N GLY A 89 24.46 -2.23 -3.48
CA GLY A 89 25.62 -1.73 -4.23
C GLY A 89 26.58 -0.86 -3.42
N ARG A 90 26.17 -0.37 -2.24
CA ARG A 90 27.05 0.35 -1.31
C ARG A 90 27.77 -0.58 -0.30
N GLN A 91 27.42 -1.86 -0.25
CA GLN A 91 28.00 -2.83 0.69
C GLN A 91 29.15 -3.65 0.08
N HIS A 92 29.49 -3.40 -1.18
CA HIS A 92 30.63 -3.96 -1.90
C HIS A 92 31.57 -2.83 -2.32
#